data_AF-A0A7V9QAF1-F1
#
_entry.id   AF-A0A7V9QAF1-F1
#
_cell.length_a   1.000
_cell.length_b   1.000
_cell.length_c   1.000
_cell.angle_alpha   90.00
_cell.angle_beta   90.00
_cell.angle_gamma   90.00
#
_symmetry.space_group_name_H-M   'P 1'
#
loop_
_entity.id
_entity.type
_entity.pdbx_description
1 polymer ?
#
loop_
_entity_poly.entity_id
_entity_poly.type
_entity_poly.pdbx_seq_one_letter_code
_entity_poly.pdbx_strand_id
1 'polypeptide(L)' 'SPYRTDGGHLIYDCSFENGIADPEALERRLNARPGIIESGLFLGMANHVVVARPRGLEVLNRPNGVAR' A
#
# COMPACT_ATOMS: atom_id res chain seq x y z
N SER A 1 17.82 -14.79 -12.10
CA SER A 1 16.38 -15.06 -12.34
C SER A 1 15.57 -13.95 -11.68
N PRO A 2 14.34 -13.64 -12.14
CA PRO A 2 13.49 -12.65 -11.46
C PRO A 2 13.13 -13.14 -10.06
N TYR A 3 12.91 -12.19 -9.13
CA TYR A 3 12.44 -12.52 -7.78
C TYR A 3 11.07 -13.18 -7.84
N ARG A 4 10.84 -14.12 -6.91
CA ARG A 4 9.55 -14.80 -6.76
C ARG A 4 9.11 -14.73 -5.30
N THR A 5 7.84 -14.43 -5.09
CA THR A 5 7.20 -14.52 -3.78
C THR A 5 7.20 -15.96 -3.27
N ASP A 6 6.87 -16.17 -2.00
CA ASP A 6 6.64 -17.52 -1.45
C ASP A 6 5.53 -18.27 -2.21
N GLY A 7 4.52 -17.55 -2.74
CA GLY A 7 3.51 -18.11 -3.64
C GLY A 7 3.97 -18.37 -5.09
N GLY A 8 5.24 -18.14 -5.41
CA GLY A 8 5.81 -18.35 -6.74
C GLY A 8 5.52 -17.27 -7.79
N HIS A 9 4.83 -16.18 -7.43
CA HIS A 9 4.47 -15.08 -8.32
C HIS A 9 5.63 -14.10 -8.55
N LEU A 10 5.56 -13.36 -9.64
CA LEU A 10 6.50 -12.26 -9.93
C LEU A 10 6.06 -10.99 -9.22
N ILE A 11 7.02 -10.15 -8.83
CA ILE A 11 6.78 -8.80 -8.34
C ILE A 11 7.16 -7.80 -9.44
N TYR A 12 6.30 -6.81 -9.64
CA TYR A 12 6.59 -5.64 -10.45
C TYR A 12 6.72 -4.42 -9.53
N ASP A 13 7.93 -3.88 -9.41
CA ASP A 13 8.18 -2.64 -8.68
C ASP A 13 7.84 -1.44 -9.57
N CYS A 14 6.82 -0.67 -9.17
CA CYS A 14 6.34 0.49 -9.92
C CYS A 14 6.67 1.80 -9.19
N SER A 15 7.37 2.71 -9.86
CA SER A 15 7.68 4.05 -9.36
C SER A 15 6.78 5.09 -10.00
N PHE A 16 6.24 5.99 -9.18
CA PHE A 16 5.40 7.11 -9.62
C PHE A 16 6.07 8.42 -9.18
N GLU A 17 6.64 9.18 -10.12
CA GLU A 17 7.44 10.38 -9.81
C GLU A 17 6.68 11.42 -8.98
N ASN A 18 5.37 11.57 -9.23
CA ASN A 18 4.50 12.51 -8.54
C ASN A 18 3.59 11.84 -7.50
N GLY A 19 3.90 10.61 -7.11
CA GLY A 19 3.01 9.79 -6.28
C GLY A 19 1.76 9.31 -7.02
N ILE A 20 0.81 8.77 -6.25
CA ILE A 20 -0.44 8.19 -6.77
C ILE A 20 -1.57 9.17 -6.43
N ALA A 21 -2.17 9.78 -7.46
CA ALA A 21 -3.20 10.81 -7.27
C ALA A 21 -4.51 10.26 -6.66
N ASP A 22 -4.96 9.09 -7.12
CA ASP A 22 -6.15 8.40 -6.61
C ASP A 22 -5.79 6.92 -6.35
N PRO A 23 -5.34 6.59 -5.14
CA PRO A 23 -4.92 5.24 -4.82
C PRO A 23 -6.07 4.23 -4.81
N GLU A 24 -7.29 4.65 -4.45
CA GLU A 24 -8.45 3.75 -4.45
C GLU A 24 -8.89 3.39 -5.87
N ALA A 25 -8.91 4.36 -6.79
CA ALA A 25 -9.22 4.07 -8.18
C ALA A 25 -8.13 3.21 -8.83
N LEU A 26 -6.86 3.42 -8.49
CA LEU A 26 -5.78 2.57 -8.95
C LEU A 26 -5.97 1.14 -8.44
N GLU A 27 -6.21 0.95 -7.15
CA GLU A 27 -6.43 -0.35 -6.53
C GLU A 27 -7.59 -1.11 -7.19
N ARG A 28 -8.74 -0.46 -7.38
CA ARG A 28 -9.89 -1.05 -8.09
C ARG A 28 -9.53 -1.50 -9.51
N ARG A 29 -8.71 -0.73 -10.23
CA ARG A 29 -8.27 -1.07 -11.60
C ARG A 29 -7.28 -2.23 -11.62
N LEU A 30 -6.38 -2.32 -10.64
CA LEU A 30 -5.42 -3.41 -10.53
C LEU A 30 -6.14 -4.74 -10.21
N ASN A 31 -7.04 -4.72 -9.23
CA ASN A 31 -7.80 -5.91 -8.82
C ASN A 31 -8.74 -6.44 -9.91
N ALA A 32 -9.23 -5.57 -10.79
CA ALA A 32 -10.04 -5.97 -11.93
C ALA A 32 -9.25 -6.56 -13.10
N ARG A 33 -7.90 -6.50 -13.08
CA ARG A 33 -7.06 -6.89 -14.23
C ARG A 33 -6.58 -8.35 -14.11
N PRO A 34 -6.97 -9.24 -15.05
CA PRO A 34 -6.51 -10.63 -15.03
C PRO A 34 -4.98 -10.74 -15.02
N GLY A 35 -4.47 -11.67 -14.19
CA GLY A 35 -3.05 -11.91 -14.03
C GLY A 35 -2.36 -11.05 -12.97
N ILE A 36 -3.04 -10.02 -12.45
CA ILE A 36 -2.63 -9.37 -11.20
C ILE A 36 -3.25 -10.15 -10.04
N ILE A 37 -2.40 -10.58 -9.11
CA ILE A 37 -2.84 -11.30 -7.93
C ILE A 37 -3.19 -10.32 -6.82
N GLU A 38 -2.28 -9.39 -6.51
CA GLU A 38 -2.45 -8.39 -5.48
C GLU A 38 -1.62 -7.13 -5.80
N SER A 39 -1.89 -6.06 -5.06
CA SER A 39 -1.11 -4.83 -5.06
C SER A 39 -0.51 -4.54 -3.67
N GLY A 40 0.48 -3.64 -3.61
CA GLY A 40 1.07 -3.19 -2.36
C GLY A 40 0.29 -2.06 -1.66
N LEU A 41 -0.94 -1.75 -2.07
CA LEU A 41 -1.72 -0.63 -1.53
C LEU A 41 -2.57 -1.05 -0.31
N PHE A 42 -2.07 -0.78 0.90
CA PHE A 42 -2.75 -1.09 2.17
C PHE A 42 -3.73 0.03 2.60
N LEU A 43 -4.73 0.32 1.77
CA LEU A 43 -5.68 1.43 1.96
C LEU A 43 -6.70 1.13 3.08
N GLY A 44 -6.94 2.09 3.97
CA GLY A 44 -7.95 1.95 5.05
C GLY A 44 -7.61 0.90 6.13
N MET A 45 -6.43 0.28 6.08
CA MET A 45 -6.05 -0.84 6.96
C MET A 45 -5.40 -0.38 8.27
N ALA A 46 -4.47 0.58 8.23
CA ALA A 46 -3.71 1.00 9.41
C ALA A 46 -4.54 1.80 10.42
N ASN A 47 -4.66 1.33 11.66
CA ASN A 47 -5.32 2.05 12.76
C ASN A 47 -4.34 2.93 13.55
N HIS A 48 -3.11 2.46 13.71
CA HIS A 48 -2.03 3.11 14.44
C HIS A 48 -0.74 2.99 13.63
N VAL A 49 0.04 4.07 13.57
CA VAL A 49 1.38 4.08 12.96
C VAL A 49 2.37 4.59 14.00
N VAL A 50 3.34 3.75 14.37
CA VAL A 50 4.41 4.13 15.30
C VAL A 50 5.59 4.64 14.47
N VAL A 51 5.93 5.92 14.63
CA VAL A 51 7.02 6.58 13.91
C VAL A 51 8.16 6.86 14.88
N ALA A 52 9.31 6.23 14.63
CA ALA A 52 10.54 6.54 15.33
C ALA A 52 11.18 7.79 14.72
N ARG A 53 11.37 8.83 15.53
CA ARG A 53 12.05 10.08 15.17
C ARG A 53 13.29 10.28 16.07
N PRO A 54 14.24 11.15 15.69
CA PRO A 54 15.40 11.44 16.54
C PRO A 54 15.05 11.93 17.96
N ARG A 55 13.86 12.53 18.15
CA ARG A 55 13.38 13.03 19.44
C ARG A 55 12.56 12.02 20.25
N GLY A 56 12.33 10.80 19.73
CA GLY A 56 11.53 9.77 20.38
C GLY A 56 10.49 9.13 19.47
N LEU A 57 9.56 8.40 20.08
CA LEU A 57 8.47 7.71 19.39
C LEU A 57 7.22 8.59 19.33
N GLU A 58 6.55 8.59 18.18
CA GLU A 58 5.25 9.21 17.98
C GLU A 58 4.26 8.18 17.47
N VAL A 59 3.05 8.14 18.04
CA VAL A 59 1.98 7.24 17.59
C VAL A 59 0.92 8.07 16.88
N LEU A 60 0.79 7.87 15.56
CA LEU A 60 -0.26 8.45 14.75
C LEU A 60 -1.48 7.54 14.76
N ASN A 61 -2.63 8.08 15.14
CA ASN A 61 -3.90 7.36 15.10
C ASN A 61 -4.66 7.71 13.83
N ARG A 62 -5.44 6.78 13.31
CA ARG A 62 -6.36 7.05 12.20
C ARG A 62 -7.29 8.23 12.58
N PRO A 63 -7.45 9.24 11.72
CA PRO A 63 -8.40 10.33 11.97
C PRO A 63 -9.82 9.78 12.09
N ASN A 64 -10.57 10.25 13.09
CA ASN A 64 -11.98 9.91 13.22
C ASN A 64 -12.75 10.45 11.99
N GLY A 65 -13.50 9.59 11.30
CA GLY A 65 -14.35 9.98 10.17
C GLY A 65 -13.96 9.44 8.79
N VAL A 66 -12.84 8.71 8.67
CA VAL A 66 -12.55 7.94 7.45
C VAL A 66 -13.36 6.63 7.55
N ALA A 67 -14.47 6.55 6.82
CA ALA A 67 -15.32 5.37 6.76
C ALA A 67 -14.50 4.14 6.32
N ARG A 68 -14.93 2.95 6.78
CA ARG A 68 -14.44 1.67 6.24
C ARG A 68 -14.95 1.49 4.81
#